data_AF-A0A0N4UEE8-F1
#
_entry.id   AF-A0A0N4UEE8-F1
#
_cell.length_a   1.000
_cell.length_b   1.000
_cell.length_c   1.000
_cell.angle_alpha   90.00
_cell.angle_beta   90.00
_cell.angle_gamma   90.00
#
_symmetry.space_group_name_H-M   'P 1'
#
loop_
_entity.id
_entity.type
_entity.pdbx_description
1 polymer ?
#
loop_
_entity_poly.entity_id
_entity_poly.type
_entity_poly.pdbx_seq_one_letter_code
_entity_poly.pdbx_strand_id
1 'polypeptide(L)'
;MVTKNDIGRRVIVGRVGTGTLLYVGEVDGRQGLFCGIELDRPEGKHNGTYQGTAYFHCSEQHGIFAPLYRVELYNELYHSSIPQPEQVSHQFL
;
A
#
# COMPACT_ATOMS: atom_id res chain seq x y z
N MET A 1 -0.29 8.45 -10.92
CA MET A 1 -1.41 8.19 -10.00
C MET A 1 -1.94 6.80 -10.30
N VAL A 2 -2.25 5.99 -9.28
CA VAL A 2 -2.79 4.64 -9.46
C VAL A 2 -4.26 4.67 -9.90
N THR A 3 -4.72 3.60 -10.54
CA THR A 3 -6.09 3.44 -11.05
C THR A 3 -6.63 2.04 -10.75
N LYS A 4 -7.90 1.77 -11.08
CA LYS A 4 -8.47 0.41 -10.99
C LYS A 4 -7.72 -0.62 -11.85
N ASN A 5 -7.08 -0.20 -12.94
CA ASN A 5 -6.26 -1.08 -13.78
C ASN A 5 -4.95 -1.51 -13.10
N ASP A 6 -4.59 -0.87 -11.99
CA ASP A 6 -3.38 -1.18 -11.21
C ASP A 6 -3.65 -2.12 -10.03
N ILE A 7 -4.89 -2.57 -9.83
CA ILE A 7 -5.21 -3.55 -8.77
C ILE A 7 -4.37 -4.82 -8.98
N GLY A 8 -3.85 -5.36 -7.88
CA GLY A 8 -2.89 -6.46 -7.85
C GLY A 8 -1.42 -6.02 -7.93
N ARG A 9 -1.15 -4.75 -8.26
CA ARG A 9 0.22 -4.23 -8.34
C ARG A 9 0.74 -3.77 -6.98
N ARG A 10 2.06 -3.77 -6.87
CA ARG A 10 2.82 -3.26 -5.74
C ARG A 10 2.75 -1.73 -5.69
N VAL A 11 2.56 -1.17 -4.50
CA VAL A 11 2.44 0.26 -4.26
C VAL A 11 3.18 0.70 -3.00
N ILE A 12 3.56 1.98 -2.94
CA ILE A 12 4.07 2.66 -1.75
C ILE A 12 2.99 3.61 -1.24
N VAL A 13 2.83 3.64 0.08
CA VAL A 13 1.91 4.52 0.79
C VAL A 13 2.71 5.52 1.63
N GLY A 14 3.34 6.50 0.97
CA GLY A 14 4.20 7.49 1.64
C GLY A 14 5.15 6.85 2.67
N ARG A 15 5.07 7.29 3.93
CA ARG A 15 5.88 6.74 5.05
C ARG A 15 5.26 5.55 5.78
N VAL A 16 4.08 5.09 5.36
CA VAL A 16 3.40 3.95 6.00
C VAL A 16 4.09 2.65 5.62
N GLY A 17 4.36 2.45 4.33
CA GLY A 17 5.05 1.25 3.87
C GLY A 17 4.69 0.86 2.44
N THR A 18 5.11 -0.34 2.08
CA THR A 18 4.83 -0.96 0.78
C THR A 18 3.75 -2.03 0.95
N GLY A 19 2.95 -2.23 -0.09
CA GLY A 19 1.85 -3.18 -0.07
C GLY A 19 1.31 -3.48 -1.47
N THR A 20 0.23 -4.25 -1.51
CA THR A 20 -0.47 -4.62 -2.72
C THR A 20 -1.78 -3.84 -2.81
N LEU A 21 -2.03 -3.20 -3.96
CA LEU A 21 -3.27 -2.47 -4.21
C LEU A 21 -4.43 -3.45 -4.46
N LEU A 22 -5.48 -3.39 -3.64
CA LEU A 22 -6.63 -4.30 -3.71
C LEU A 22 -7.95 -3.61 -4.06
N TYR A 23 -8.03 -2.29 -3.87
CA TYR A 23 -9.25 -1.52 -4.13
C TYR A 23 -8.90 -0.09 -4.57
N VAL A 24 -9.71 0.49 -5.46
CA VAL A 24 -9.68 1.92 -5.80
C VAL A 24 -11.12 2.42 -5.97
N GLY A 25 -11.56 3.34 -5.10
CA GLY A 25 -12.92 3.86 -5.13
C GLY A 25 -13.28 4.72 -3.93
N GLU A 26 -14.55 5.11 -3.85
CA GLU A 26 -15.12 5.78 -2.69
C GLU A 26 -15.25 4.80 -1.51
N VAL A 27 -15.33 5.35 -0.30
CA VAL A 27 -15.57 4.58 0.93
C VAL A 27 -16.70 5.28 1.67
N ASP A 28 -17.76 4.55 2.00
CA ASP A 28 -18.94 5.10 2.67
C ASP A 28 -18.54 5.86 3.95
N GLY A 29 -19.11 7.05 4.13
CA GLY A 29 -18.77 7.93 5.25
C GLY A 29 -17.41 8.65 5.14
N ARG A 30 -16.70 8.53 4.01
CA ARG A 30 -15.46 9.27 3.72
C ARG A 30 -15.58 10.06 2.43
N GLN A 31 -14.98 11.24 2.40
CA GLN A 31 -14.94 12.07 1.20
C GLN A 31 -13.73 11.73 0.32
N GLY A 32 -13.96 11.65 -0.99
CA GLY A 32 -12.92 11.45 -2.00
C GLY A 32 -12.63 9.98 -2.33
N LEU A 33 -11.62 9.77 -3.17
CA LEU A 33 -11.19 8.44 -3.62
C LEU A 33 -10.08 7.89 -2.73
N PHE A 34 -10.19 6.60 -2.44
CA PHE A 34 -9.26 5.83 -1.62
C PHE A 34 -8.73 4.62 -2.35
N CYS A 35 -7.52 4.24 -1.97
CA CYS A 35 -6.92 2.96 -2.27
C CYS A 35 -7.04 2.05 -1.05
N GLY A 36 -7.60 0.87 -1.23
CA GLY A 36 -7.50 -0.22 -0.26
C GLY A 36 -6.24 -1.02 -0.54
N ILE A 37 -5.38 -1.18 0.46
CA ILE A 37 -4.04 -1.76 0.30
C ILE A 37 -3.82 -2.79 1.41
N GLU A 38 -3.30 -3.96 1.06
CA GLU A 38 -2.71 -4.89 2.01
C GLU A 38 -1.23 -4.57 2.16
N LEU A 39 -0.81 -4.10 3.33
CA LEU A 39 0.58 -3.81 3.64
C LEU A 39 1.39 -5.11 3.81
N ASP A 40 2.70 -5.06 3.54
CA ASP A 40 3.57 -6.23 3.73
C ASP A 40 3.73 -6.62 5.21
N ARG A 41 3.65 -5.62 6.09
CA ARG A 41 3.77 -5.76 7.54
C ARG A 41 2.41 -5.51 8.20
N PRO A 42 2.14 -6.09 9.39
CA PRO A 42 0.89 -5.88 10.15
C PRO A 42 0.84 -4.49 10.81
N GLU A 43 0.98 -3.44 10.00
CA GLU A 43 0.97 -2.02 10.40
C GLU A 43 -0.32 -1.31 9.92
N GLY A 44 -1.23 -2.07 9.32
CA GLY A 44 -2.56 -1.64 8.91
C GLY A 44 -3.54 -1.63 10.08
N LYS A 45 -4.82 -1.52 9.73
CA LYS A 45 -5.91 -1.25 10.69
C LYS A 45 -7.04 -2.28 10.67
N HIS A 46 -7.15 -3.07 9.59
CA HIS A 46 -8.30 -3.92 9.35
C HIS A 46 -7.99 -5.01 8.31
N ASN A 47 -8.96 -5.88 8.03
CA ASN A 47 -8.91 -6.93 7.00
C ASN A 47 -9.55 -6.53 5.65
N GLY A 48 -9.82 -5.23 5.45
CA GLY A 48 -10.47 -4.68 4.25
C GLY A 48 -11.95 -4.32 4.43
N THR A 49 -12.47 -4.55 5.64
CA THR A 49 -13.79 -4.08 6.07
C THR A 49 -13.70 -2.69 6.73
N TYR A 50 -14.64 -1.81 6.40
CA TYR A 50 -14.84 -0.53 7.08
C TYR A 50 -16.32 -0.31 7.41
N GLN A 51 -16.62 -0.06 8.69
CA GLN A 51 -17.99 0.14 9.21
C GLN A 51 -18.99 -0.97 8.80
N GLY A 52 -18.53 -2.23 8.78
CA GLY A 52 -19.36 -3.39 8.45
C GLY A 52 -19.44 -3.72 6.95
N THR A 53 -18.98 -2.83 6.07
CA THR A 53 -18.91 -3.06 4.62
C THR A 53 -17.55 -3.61 4.23
N ALA A 54 -17.51 -4.74 3.53
CA ALA A 54 -16.29 -5.31 2.97
C ALA A 54 -16.01 -4.69 1.59
N TYR A 55 -14.84 -4.06 1.42
CA TYR A 55 -14.42 -3.45 0.15
C TYR A 55 -13.37 -4.31 -0.58
N PHE A 56 -12.56 -5.02 0.20
CA PHE A 56 -11.57 -6.00 -0.25
C PHE A 56 -11.30 -6.98 0.90
N HIS A 57 -10.54 -8.02 0.64
CA HIS A 57 -10.11 -8.99 1.65
C HIS A 57 -8.60 -9.02 1.75
N CYS A 58 -8.09 -9.00 2.98
CA CYS A 58 -6.67 -9.16 3.28
C CYS A 58 -6.47 -9.75 4.68
N SER A 59 -5.22 -10.00 5.06
CA SER A 59 -4.87 -10.41 6.41
C SER A 59 -5.27 -9.36 7.45
N GLU A 60 -5.64 -9.81 8.65
CA GLU A 60 -6.00 -8.93 9.77
C GLU A 60 -4.82 -8.02 10.13
N GLN A 61 -5.07 -6.75 10.45
CA GLN A 61 -4.03 -5.73 10.67
C GLN A 61 -3.13 -5.39 9.47
N HIS A 62 -3.38 -5.91 8.26
CA HIS A 62 -2.60 -5.51 7.07
C HIS A 62 -3.31 -4.46 6.21
N GLY A 63 -4.64 -4.40 6.27
CA GLY A 63 -5.44 -3.52 5.43
C GLY A 63 -5.39 -2.06 5.86
N ILE A 64 -5.25 -1.16 4.90
CA ILE A 64 -5.42 0.29 5.08
C ILE A 64 -6.24 0.90 3.93
N PHE A 65 -7.01 1.93 4.23
CA PHE A 65 -7.47 2.90 3.23
C PHE A 65 -6.58 4.14 3.24
N ALA A 66 -5.97 4.46 2.10
CA ALA A 66 -5.18 5.67 1.91
C ALA A 66 -5.81 6.55 0.82
N PRO A 67 -5.84 7.89 0.97
CA PRO A 67 -6.27 8.77 -0.11
C PRO A 67 -5.48 8.52 -1.39
N LEU A 68 -6.14 8.52 -2.55
CA LEU A 68 -5.56 8.20 -3.85
C LEU A 68 -4.22 8.92 -4.14
N TYR A 69 -4.13 10.19 -3.76
CA TYR A 69 -2.94 11.03 -3.99
C TYR A 69 -1.73 10.66 -3.12
N ARG A 70 -1.88 9.76 -2.13
CA ARG A 70 -0.79 9.28 -1.26
C ARG A 70 -0.21 7.93 -1.71
N VAL A 71 -0.67 7.40 -2.84
CA VAL A 71 -0.33 6.06 -3.30
C VAL A 71 0.39 6.12 -4.65
N GLU A 72 1.56 5.51 -4.69
CA GLU A 72 2.44 5.47 -5.85
C GLU A 72 2.72 4.02 -6.24
N LEU A 73 2.89 3.74 -7.54
CA LEU A 73 3.30 2.41 -8.00
C LEU A 73 4.72 2.12 -7.50
N TYR A 74 4.91 0.95 -6.88
CA TYR A 74 6.24 0.46 -6.53
C TYR A 74 6.91 -0.08 -7.80
N ASN A 75 7.98 0.58 -8.23
CA ASN A 75 8.82 0.06 -9.31
C ASN A 75 9.99 -0.73 -8.72
N GLU A 76 9.90 -2.06 -8.80
CA GLU A 76 10.94 -2.97 -8.29
C GLU A 76 12.31 -2.69 -8.91
N LEU A 77 12.38 -2.43 -10.23
CA LEU A 77 13.64 -2.17 -10.93
C LEU A 77 14.34 -0.91 -10.40
N TYR A 78 13.56 0.13 -10.08
CA TYR A 78 14.11 1.36 -9.51
C TYR A 78 14.60 1.13 -8.07
N HIS A 79 13.86 0.40 -7.25
CA HIS A 79 14.21 0.17 -5.85
C HIS A 79 15.33 -0.84 -5.65
N SER A 80 15.45 -1.85 -6.51
CA SER A 80 16.59 -2.78 -6.50
C SER A 80 17.90 -2.13 -6.96
N SER A 81 17.83 -1.03 -7.72
CA SER A 81 19.01 -0.30 -8.19
C SER A 81 19.57 0.73 -7.19
N ILE A 82 18.78 1.14 -6.20
CA ILE A 82 19.24 2.07 -5.16
C ILE A 82 19.88 1.25 -4.04
N PRO A 83 21.17 1.48 -3.71
CA PRO A 83 21.79 0.84 -2.55
C PRO A 83 21.02 1.23 -1.29
N GLN A 84 20.41 0.25 -0.62
CA GLN A 84 19.82 0.50 0.69
C GLN A 84 20.95 0.84 1.68
N PRO A 85 20.78 1.80 2.61
CA PRO A 85 21.80 2.16 3.59
C PRO A 85 22.37 0.95 4.35
N GLU A 86 21.54 -0.06 4.55
CA GLU A 86 21.87 -1.30 5.25
C GLU A 86 22.85 -2.19 4.46
N GLN A 87 22.83 -2.11 3.13
CA GLN A 87 23.76 -2.83 2.25
C GLN A 87 25.14 -2.17 2.20
N VAL A 88 25.24 -0.85 2.48
CA VAL A 88 26.51 -0.11 2.43
C VAL A 88 27.41 -0.45 3.64
N SER A 89 26.81 -0.90 4.76
CA SER A 89 27.53 -1.28 5.98
C SER A 89 28.52 -2.43 5.78
N HIS A 90 28.31 -3.30 4.78
CA HIS A 90 29.15 -4.48 4.58
C HIS A 90 30.36 -4.24 3.66
N GLN A 91 30.55 -3.02 3.16
CA GLN A 91 31.66 -2.71 2.24
C GLN A 91 32.87 -2.02 2.91
N PHE A 92 32.88 -1.87 4.24
CA PHE A 92 34.03 -1.37 4.99
C PHE A 92 34.60 -2.46 5.92
N LEU A 93 35.18 -3.50 5.32
CA LEU A 93 36.16 -4.40 5.94
C LEU A 93 37.31 -4.64 4.97
#